data_AF-A0A7C7BXW4-F1
#
_entry.id   AF-A0A7C7BXW4-F1
#
_cell.length_a   1.000
_cell.length_b   1.000
_cell.length_c   1.000
_cell.angle_alpha   90.00
_cell.angle_beta   90.00
_cell.angle_gamma   90.00
#
_symmetry.space_group_name_H-M   'P 1'
#
loop_
_entity.id
_entity.type
_entity.pdbx_description
1 polymer ?
#
loop_
_entity_poly.entity_id
_entity_poly.type
_entity_poly.pdbx_seq_one_letter_code
_entity_poly.pdbx_strand_id
1 'polypeptide(L)'
;MAKQQLRSDQGWIFDNFLMLSDNEDVLHPGIMGTRLHRGFMLEDLHAVYSKVTGRRSFPKSWAKRATALERLGIKAKSSNRNSSAAKFFHRAALCYGRAQHLVPVHQDPNKENWYEGLGRCYSEVITLSEGELEADSVDFVDGKKSYFIFHKAMGDGPKPTILYLPG
;
A
#
# COMPACT_ATOMS: atom_id res chain seq x y z
N MET A 1 -9.45 -9.28 -25.81
CA MET A 1 -10.09 -8.92 -24.54
C MET A 1 -10.30 -10.19 -23.73
N ALA A 2 -9.60 -10.36 -22.60
CA ALA A 2 -9.82 -11.53 -21.76
C ALA A 2 -11.23 -11.46 -21.18
N LYS A 3 -12.08 -12.43 -21.56
CA LYS A 3 -13.46 -12.57 -21.08
C LYS A 3 -13.41 -12.78 -19.56
N GLN A 4 -14.22 -12.01 -18.84
CA GLN A 4 -14.36 -12.06 -17.39
C GLN A 4 -14.56 -13.52 -16.92
N GLN A 5 -13.75 -13.95 -15.96
CA GLN A 5 -13.76 -15.30 -15.40
C GLN A 5 -15.11 -15.58 -14.68
N LEU A 6 -15.52 -16.85 -14.67
CA LEU A 6 -16.77 -17.38 -14.10
C LEU A 6 -17.22 -16.63 -12.82
N ARG A 7 -18.49 -16.18 -12.78
CA ARG A 7 -19.20 -15.47 -11.68
C ARG A 7 -19.18 -13.93 -11.69
N SER A 8 -19.03 -13.29 -12.85
CA SER A 8 -19.18 -11.83 -13.00
C SER A 8 -20.55 -11.30 -12.54
N ASP A 9 -21.56 -12.16 -12.62
CA ASP A 9 -22.97 -11.99 -12.27
C ASP A 9 -23.26 -12.26 -10.78
N GLN A 10 -22.36 -12.92 -10.04
CA GLN A 10 -22.53 -13.19 -8.59
C GLN A 10 -21.85 -12.15 -7.69
N GLY A 11 -21.48 -10.99 -8.22
CA GLY A 11 -20.88 -9.89 -7.43
C GLY A 11 -21.74 -9.46 -6.24
N TRP A 12 -23.07 -9.56 -6.40
CA TRP A 12 -24.05 -9.24 -5.36
C TRP A 12 -23.89 -10.07 -4.07
N ILE A 13 -23.36 -11.30 -4.16
CA ILE A 13 -23.14 -12.15 -2.98
C ILE A 13 -22.08 -11.51 -2.08
N PHE A 14 -20.97 -11.09 -2.66
CA PHE A 14 -19.90 -10.40 -1.93
C PHE A 14 -20.38 -9.04 -1.43
N ASP A 15 -21.12 -8.30 -2.23
CA ASP A 15 -21.65 -7.00 -1.83
C ASP A 15 -22.61 -7.13 -0.63
N ASN A 16 -23.47 -8.15 -0.62
CA ASN A 16 -24.34 -8.43 0.53
C ASN A 16 -23.55 -8.79 1.79
N PHE A 17 -22.52 -9.64 1.70
CA PHE A 17 -21.68 -9.96 2.86
C PHE A 17 -20.92 -8.73 3.38
N LEU A 18 -20.48 -7.83 2.49
CA LEU A 18 -19.86 -6.57 2.88
C LEU A 18 -20.83 -5.60 3.55
N MET A 19 -22.13 -5.69 3.27
CA MET A 19 -23.14 -4.91 4.00
C MET A 19 -23.39 -5.41 5.43
N LEU A 20 -22.92 -6.62 5.77
CA LEU A 20 -23.09 -7.19 7.12
C LEU A 20 -21.99 -6.78 8.11
N SER A 21 -20.97 -6.04 7.65
CA SER A 21 -19.90 -5.55 8.52
C SER A 21 -19.38 -4.19 8.08
N ASP A 22 -18.89 -3.40 9.02
CA ASP A 22 -18.31 -2.07 8.75
C ASP A 22 -16.99 -2.11 7.95
N ASN A 23 -16.44 -3.30 7.70
CA ASN A 23 -15.17 -3.49 6.98
C ASN A 23 -15.09 -4.86 6.26
N GLU A 24 -13.89 -5.36 5.95
CA GLU A 24 -13.67 -6.64 5.27
C GLU A 24 -13.81 -7.89 6.20
N ASP A 25 -14.20 -7.72 7.47
CA ASP A 25 -14.15 -8.78 8.50
C ASP A 25 -14.95 -10.04 8.14
N VAL A 26 -16.13 -9.89 7.54
CA VAL A 26 -16.96 -11.02 7.10
C VAL A 26 -16.25 -11.87 6.04
N LEU A 27 -15.35 -11.29 5.25
CA LEU A 27 -14.56 -12.00 4.24
C LEU A 27 -13.21 -12.47 4.80
N HIS A 28 -12.67 -11.74 5.77
CA HIS A 28 -11.34 -11.91 6.34
C HIS A 28 -11.40 -11.63 7.85
N PRO A 29 -11.79 -12.61 8.67
CA PRO A 29 -11.90 -12.39 10.12
C PRO A 29 -10.59 -11.88 10.73
N GLY A 30 -10.66 -10.80 11.51
CA GLY A 30 -9.50 -10.15 12.13
C GLY A 30 -8.68 -9.28 11.17
N ILE A 31 -9.22 -8.92 10.00
CA ILE A 31 -8.48 -8.12 9.00
C ILE A 31 -8.03 -6.78 9.55
N MET A 32 -8.84 -6.13 10.39
CA MET A 32 -8.48 -4.85 11.01
C MET A 32 -7.21 -4.96 11.86
N GLY A 33 -7.13 -5.96 12.74
CA GLY A 33 -5.94 -6.22 13.54
C GLY A 33 -4.71 -6.53 12.69
N THR A 34 -4.90 -7.33 11.63
CA THR A 34 -3.82 -7.64 10.68
C THR A 34 -3.32 -6.39 9.95
N ARG A 35 -4.21 -5.48 9.56
CA ARG A 35 -3.84 -4.21 8.91
C ARG A 35 -3.08 -3.30 9.86
N LEU A 36 -3.52 -3.16 11.11
CA LEU A 36 -2.81 -2.39 12.12
C LEU A 36 -1.40 -2.93 12.36
N HIS A 37 -1.25 -4.26 12.47
CA HIS A 37 0.06 -4.90 12.64
C HIS A 37 1.00 -4.65 11.44
N ARG A 38 0.45 -4.48 10.23
CA ARG A 38 1.19 -4.13 9.01
C ARG A 38 1.46 -2.62 8.86
N GLY A 39 1.19 -1.81 9.87
CA GLY A 39 1.52 -0.39 9.90
C GLY A 39 0.46 0.56 9.32
N PHE A 40 -0.75 0.06 9.01
CA PHE A 40 -1.87 0.94 8.68
C PHE A 40 -2.35 1.68 9.94
N MET A 41 -2.80 2.92 9.80
CA MET A 41 -3.38 3.68 10.90
C MET A 41 -4.90 3.52 10.95
N LEU A 42 -5.48 3.48 12.15
CA LEU A 42 -6.91 3.26 12.33
C LEU A 42 -7.76 4.31 11.59
N GLU A 43 -7.32 5.58 11.58
CA GLU A 43 -8.04 6.65 10.89
C GLU A 43 -8.04 6.46 9.37
N ASP A 44 -6.99 5.86 8.80
CA ASP A 44 -6.93 5.55 7.37
C ASP A 44 -7.90 4.43 7.03
N LEU A 45 -7.94 3.39 7.85
CA LEU A 45 -8.86 2.27 7.70
C LEU A 45 -10.30 2.76 7.77
N HIS A 46 -10.65 3.56 8.78
CA HIS A 46 -11.99 4.15 8.89
C HIS A 46 -12.32 5.04 7.68
N ALA A 47 -11.38 5.86 7.21
CA ALA A 47 -11.59 6.73 6.05
C ALA A 47 -11.78 5.97 4.73
N VAL A 48 -11.24 4.76 4.62
CA VAL A 48 -11.44 3.86 3.48
C VAL A 48 -12.78 3.14 3.61
N TYR A 49 -12.99 2.41 4.70
CA TYR A 49 -14.15 1.51 4.85
C TYR A 49 -15.47 2.26 4.90
N SER A 50 -15.52 3.46 5.49
CA SER A 50 -16.72 4.33 5.47
C SER A 50 -17.18 4.76 4.06
N LYS A 51 -16.36 4.56 3.02
CA LYS A 51 -16.66 4.92 1.63
C LYS A 51 -16.85 3.71 0.73
N VAL A 52 -16.69 2.51 1.27
CA VAL A 52 -16.88 1.28 0.51
C VAL A 52 -18.37 0.97 0.45
N THR A 53 -18.89 0.91 -0.77
CA THR A 53 -20.31 0.59 -1.02
C THR A 53 -20.49 -0.81 -1.62
N GLY A 54 -19.40 -1.56 -1.76
CA GLY A 54 -19.34 -2.87 -2.39
C GLY A 54 -17.94 -3.20 -2.89
N ARG A 55 -17.72 -4.44 -3.31
CA ARG A 55 -16.40 -5.00 -3.63
C ARG A 55 -15.64 -4.18 -4.68
N ARG A 56 -16.34 -3.69 -5.71
CA ARG A 56 -15.73 -2.92 -6.81
C ARG A 56 -15.26 -1.53 -6.38
N SER A 57 -15.76 -1.02 -5.24
CA SER A 57 -15.40 0.31 -4.73
C SER A 57 -14.10 0.31 -3.94
N PHE A 58 -13.67 -0.85 -3.39
CA PHE A 58 -12.46 -0.92 -2.56
C PHE A 58 -11.22 -0.29 -3.20
N PRO A 59 -10.81 -0.64 -4.43
CA PRO A 59 -9.57 -0.10 -4.99
C PRO A 59 -9.61 1.44 -5.05
N LYS A 60 -10.75 2.00 -5.47
CA LYS A 60 -10.95 3.46 -5.55
C LYS A 60 -10.97 4.13 -4.17
N SER A 61 -11.57 3.50 -3.16
CA SER A 61 -11.58 4.03 -1.79
C SER A 61 -10.18 4.05 -1.18
N TRP A 62 -9.39 2.99 -1.37
CA TRP A 62 -7.98 2.94 -0.98
C TRP A 62 -7.16 4.01 -1.69
N ALA A 63 -7.29 4.13 -3.01
CA ALA A 63 -6.59 5.14 -3.80
C ALA A 63 -6.95 6.57 -3.37
N LYS A 64 -8.24 6.85 -3.12
CA LYS A 64 -8.69 8.17 -2.63
C LYS A 64 -8.04 8.53 -1.30
N ARG A 65 -7.87 7.56 -0.40
CA ARG A 65 -7.15 7.80 0.86
C ARG A 65 -5.66 8.01 0.63
N ALA A 66 -5.05 7.22 -0.24
CA ALA A 66 -3.65 7.35 -0.61
C ALA A 66 -3.33 8.76 -1.16
N THR A 67 -4.11 9.25 -2.11
CA THR A 67 -3.95 10.61 -2.68
C THR A 67 -4.12 11.70 -1.63
N ALA A 68 -5.04 11.54 -0.68
CA ALA A 68 -5.21 12.51 0.41
C ALA A 68 -3.98 12.54 1.33
N LEU A 69 -3.41 11.38 1.65
CA LEU A 69 -2.20 11.25 2.46
C LEU A 69 -0.97 11.79 1.72
N GLU A 70 -0.81 11.48 0.43
CA GLU A 70 0.27 12.02 -0.41
C GLU A 70 0.26 13.55 -0.42
N ARG A 71 -0.92 14.18 -0.58
CA ARG A 71 -1.06 15.64 -0.49
C ARG A 71 -0.67 16.20 0.87
N LEU A 72 -0.99 15.49 1.96
CA LEU A 72 -0.55 15.87 3.31
C LEU A 72 0.98 15.72 3.47
N GLY A 73 1.57 14.68 2.88
CA GLY A 73 3.02 14.48 2.82
C GLY A 73 3.72 15.62 2.10
N ILE A 74 3.25 15.99 0.90
CA ILE A 74 3.76 17.11 0.12
C ILE A 74 3.67 18.42 0.92
N LYS A 75 2.52 18.70 1.54
CA LYS A 75 2.33 19.90 2.37
C LYS A 75 3.24 19.91 3.59
N ALA A 76 3.45 18.77 4.25
CA ALA A 76 4.33 18.67 5.39
C ALA A 76 5.79 18.90 4.98
N LYS A 77 6.23 18.28 3.87
CA LYS A 77 7.57 18.44 3.29
C LYS A 77 7.84 19.89 2.90
N SER A 78 6.89 20.55 2.22
CA SER A 78 7.01 21.97 1.83
C SER A 78 7.05 22.93 3.03
N SER A 79 6.63 22.46 4.21
CA SER A 79 6.70 23.22 5.46
C SER A 79 7.90 22.80 6.34
N ASN A 80 8.90 22.10 5.78
CA ASN A 80 10.07 21.56 6.48
C ASN A 80 9.72 20.64 7.68
N ARG A 81 8.57 19.96 7.64
CA ARG A 81 8.15 18.99 8.68
C ARG A 81 8.46 17.56 8.22
N ASN A 82 9.74 17.24 8.06
CA ASN A 82 10.23 16.01 7.43
C ASN A 82 9.71 14.73 8.10
N SER A 83 9.77 14.64 9.43
CA SER A 83 9.22 13.48 10.17
C SER A 83 7.72 13.26 9.91
N SER A 84 6.94 14.34 9.81
CA SER A 84 5.51 14.25 9.49
C SER A 84 5.30 13.86 8.03
N ALA A 85 6.10 14.41 7.12
CA ALA A 85 6.06 14.07 5.69
C ALA A 85 6.34 12.58 5.48
N ALA A 86 7.39 12.04 6.08
CA ALA A 86 7.75 10.62 5.98
C ALA A 86 6.60 9.72 6.45
N LYS A 87 5.94 10.05 7.57
CA LYS A 87 4.78 9.31 8.06
C LYS A 87 3.61 9.33 7.06
N PHE A 88 3.31 10.49 6.48
CA PHE A 88 2.24 10.60 5.49
C PHE A 88 2.55 9.86 4.20
N PHE A 89 3.77 9.96 3.69
CA PHE A 89 4.20 9.23 2.49
C PHE A 89 4.21 7.72 2.72
N HIS A 90 4.66 7.24 3.88
CA HIS A 90 4.60 5.81 4.23
C HIS A 90 3.15 5.30 4.25
N ARG A 91 2.25 6.02 4.91
CA ARG A 91 0.82 5.68 4.93
C ARG A 91 0.19 5.72 3.54
N ALA A 92 0.57 6.69 2.70
CA ALA A 92 0.11 6.78 1.33
C ALA A 92 0.58 5.59 0.49
N ALA A 93 1.84 5.19 0.63
CA ALA A 93 2.41 4.02 -0.04
C ALA A 93 1.65 2.74 0.33
N LEU A 94 1.37 2.50 1.61
CA LEU A 94 0.55 1.36 2.05
C LEU A 94 -0.85 1.34 1.40
N CYS A 95 -1.50 2.51 1.32
CA CYS A 95 -2.83 2.63 0.70
C CYS A 95 -2.79 2.43 -0.83
N TYR A 96 -1.81 3.00 -1.53
CA TYR A 96 -1.61 2.79 -2.97
C TYR A 96 -1.29 1.32 -3.27
N GLY A 97 -0.45 0.68 -2.45
CA GLY A 97 -0.12 -0.73 -2.57
C GLY A 97 -1.35 -1.63 -2.44
N ARG A 98 -2.26 -1.30 -1.50
CA ARG A 98 -3.53 -2.03 -1.38
C ARG A 98 -4.47 -1.74 -2.55
N ALA A 99 -4.55 -0.49 -3.02
CA ALA A 99 -5.39 -0.10 -4.15
C ALA A 99 -5.03 -0.89 -5.42
N GLN A 100 -3.75 -0.93 -5.80
CA GLN A 100 -3.31 -1.66 -6.99
C GLN A 100 -3.48 -3.18 -6.84
N HIS A 101 -3.18 -3.73 -5.66
CA HIS A 101 -3.24 -5.18 -5.41
C HIS A 101 -4.65 -5.74 -5.57
N LEU A 102 -5.67 -4.92 -5.30
CA LEU A 102 -7.07 -5.29 -5.46
C LEU A 102 -7.57 -5.28 -6.91
N VAL A 103 -6.75 -4.83 -7.87
CA VAL A 103 -7.08 -4.87 -9.31
C VAL A 103 -6.45 -6.14 -9.91
N PRO A 104 -7.26 -7.18 -10.23
CA PRO A 104 -6.74 -8.44 -10.75
C PRO A 104 -6.39 -8.37 -12.24
N VAL A 105 -6.76 -7.28 -12.92
CA VAL A 105 -6.55 -7.10 -14.36
C VAL A 105 -5.12 -6.60 -14.60
N HIS A 106 -4.39 -7.30 -15.46
CA HIS A 106 -3.08 -6.87 -15.93
C HIS A 106 -3.21 -5.68 -16.88
N GLN A 107 -2.27 -4.73 -16.85
CA GLN A 107 -2.28 -3.50 -17.66
C GLN A 107 -3.53 -2.62 -17.47
N ASP A 108 -4.19 -2.69 -16.31
CA ASP A 108 -5.22 -1.72 -15.95
C ASP A 108 -4.57 -0.36 -15.67
N PRO A 109 -4.99 0.74 -16.32
CA PRO A 109 -4.37 2.04 -16.14
C PRO A 109 -4.43 2.57 -14.70
N ASN A 110 -5.47 2.22 -13.93
CA ASN A 110 -5.53 2.60 -12.52
C ASN A 110 -4.53 1.81 -11.69
N LYS A 111 -4.37 0.52 -11.98
CA LYS A 111 -3.38 -0.32 -11.30
C LYS A 111 -1.97 0.22 -11.51
N GLU A 112 -1.61 0.58 -12.74
CA GLU A 112 -0.32 1.17 -13.07
C GLU A 112 -0.12 2.53 -12.38
N ASN A 113 -1.10 3.44 -12.49
CA ASN A 113 -1.04 4.74 -11.82
C ASN A 113 -0.91 4.64 -10.29
N TRP A 114 -1.60 3.69 -9.66
CA TRP A 114 -1.49 3.47 -8.22
C TRP A 114 -0.17 2.78 -7.84
N TYR A 115 0.35 1.91 -8.69
CA TYR A 115 1.69 1.33 -8.50
C TYR A 115 2.77 2.42 -8.58
N GLU A 116 2.68 3.34 -9.54
CA GLU A 116 3.54 4.51 -9.61
C GLU A 116 3.40 5.41 -8.37
N GLY A 117 2.17 5.62 -7.88
CA GLY A 117 1.90 6.35 -6.64
C GLY A 117 2.56 5.72 -5.41
N LEU A 118 2.51 4.38 -5.31
CA LEU A 118 3.25 3.62 -4.29
C LEU A 118 4.76 3.89 -4.42
N GLY A 119 5.32 3.77 -5.63
CA GLY A 119 6.73 4.01 -5.89
C GLY A 119 7.17 5.41 -5.48
N ARG A 120 6.48 6.46 -5.97
CA ARG A 120 6.80 7.86 -5.63
C ARG A 120 6.74 8.13 -4.14
N CYS A 121 5.68 7.66 -3.46
CA CYS A 121 5.56 7.86 -2.02
C CYS A 121 6.65 7.13 -1.24
N TYR A 122 7.01 5.90 -1.64
CA TYR A 122 8.05 5.16 -0.94
C TYR A 122 9.45 5.72 -1.20
N SER A 123 9.73 6.23 -2.41
CA SER A 123 10.97 6.96 -2.70
C SER A 123 11.13 8.21 -1.82
N GLU A 124 10.03 8.90 -1.52
CA GLU A 124 10.03 10.02 -0.56
C GLU A 124 10.33 9.56 0.86
N VAL A 125 9.81 8.41 1.30
CA VAL A 125 10.16 7.81 2.61
C VAL A 125 11.66 7.50 2.68
N ILE A 126 12.23 6.92 1.63
CA ILE A 126 13.67 6.61 1.55
C ILE A 126 14.48 7.90 1.61
N THR A 127 14.13 8.90 0.81
CA THR A 127 14.81 10.21 0.80
C THR A 127 14.79 10.86 2.19
N LEU A 128 13.64 10.85 2.85
CA LEU A 128 13.44 11.45 4.18
C LEU A 128 14.02 10.62 5.33
N SER A 129 14.51 9.41 5.06
CA SER A 129 15.18 8.57 6.05
C SER A 129 16.65 8.97 6.27
N GLU A 130 17.18 9.88 5.46
CA GLU A 130 18.55 10.42 5.60
C GLU A 130 19.63 9.33 5.68
N GLY A 131 19.43 8.23 4.94
CA GLY A 131 20.37 7.11 4.83
C GLY A 131 20.07 5.92 5.75
N GLU A 132 19.02 5.98 6.59
CA GLU A 132 18.54 4.82 7.35
C GLU A 132 17.88 3.76 6.44
N LEU A 133 17.28 4.19 5.32
CA LEU A 133 16.74 3.32 4.28
C LEU A 133 17.51 3.52 2.98
N GLU A 134 17.83 2.42 2.31
CA GLU A 134 18.47 2.43 0.99
C GLU A 134 17.73 1.49 0.04
N ALA A 135 17.28 2.00 -1.10
CA ALA A 135 16.82 1.16 -2.20
C ALA A 135 18.00 0.82 -3.11
N ASP A 136 18.15 -0.46 -3.42
CA ASP A 136 19.16 -0.94 -4.34
C ASP A 136 18.70 -2.24 -5.03
N SER A 137 19.55 -2.80 -5.87
CA SER A 137 19.30 -4.02 -6.63
C SER A 137 20.55 -4.89 -6.66
N VAL A 138 20.34 -6.20 -6.61
CA VAL A 138 21.37 -7.19 -6.91
C VAL A 138 21.06 -7.89 -8.21
N ASP A 139 22.11 -8.33 -8.90
CA ASP A 139 21.96 -9.21 -10.05
C ASP A 139 21.33 -10.54 -9.60
N PHE A 140 20.44 -11.04 -10.45
CA PHE A 140 19.73 -12.29 -10.29
C PHE A 140 19.87 -13.13 -11.57
N VAL A 141 19.40 -14.38 -11.53
CA VAL A 141 19.55 -15.30 -12.66
C VAL A 141 18.96 -14.73 -13.96
N ASP A 142 19.56 -15.11 -15.09
CA ASP A 142 19.15 -14.72 -16.44
C ASP A 142 19.17 -13.21 -16.72
N GLY A 143 20.14 -12.48 -16.14
CA GLY A 143 20.30 -11.03 -16.34
C GLY A 143 19.18 -10.20 -15.72
N LYS A 144 18.38 -10.80 -14.83
CA LYS A 144 17.33 -10.11 -14.08
C LYS A 144 17.94 -9.40 -12.88
N LYS A 145 17.20 -8.44 -12.34
CA LYS A 145 17.54 -7.78 -11.08
C LYS A 145 16.53 -8.12 -10.00
N SER A 146 17.03 -8.34 -8.79
CA SER A 146 16.20 -8.40 -7.59
C SER A 146 16.35 -7.09 -6.84
N TYR A 147 15.24 -6.40 -6.62
CA TYR A 147 15.21 -5.10 -5.93
C TYR A 147 14.93 -5.31 -4.45
N PHE A 148 15.59 -4.53 -3.60
CA PHE A 148 15.41 -4.58 -2.17
C PHE A 148 15.47 -3.18 -1.56
N ILE A 149 14.99 -3.09 -0.33
CA ILE A 149 15.12 -1.91 0.52
C ILE A 149 15.83 -2.38 1.78
N PHE A 150 17.01 -1.83 2.01
CA PHE A 150 17.82 -2.13 3.18
C PHE A 150 17.49 -1.14 4.29
N HIS A 151 17.10 -1.67 5.45
CA HIS A 151 16.85 -0.90 6.66
C HIS A 151 18.09 -1.02 7.55
N LYS A 152 18.86 0.06 7.68
CA LYS A 152 20.07 0.08 8.49
C LYS A 152 19.73 0.11 9.97
N ALA A 153 20.36 -0.76 10.75
CA ALA A 153 20.36 -0.63 12.19
C ALA A 153 21.40 0.40 12.64
N MET A 154 21.10 1.15 13.69
CA MET A 154 21.98 2.20 14.21
C MET A 154 23.32 1.65 14.74
N GLY A 155 24.35 2.51 14.68
CA GLY A 155 25.68 2.30 15.24
C GLY A 155 26.65 1.59 14.30
N ASP A 156 27.94 1.63 14.65
CA ASP A 156 29.01 1.18 13.76
C ASP A 156 29.15 -0.34 13.68
N GLY A 157 29.77 -0.80 12.58
CA GLY A 157 30.11 -2.20 12.34
C GLY A 157 28.96 -3.06 11.80
N PRO A 158 29.26 -4.32 11.42
CA PRO A 158 28.28 -5.24 10.87
C PRO A 158 27.18 -5.57 11.88
N LYS A 159 25.95 -5.67 11.41
CA LYS A 159 24.76 -5.99 12.21
C LYS A 159 24.14 -7.29 11.74
N PRO A 160 23.48 -8.06 12.62
CA PRO A 160 22.61 -9.15 12.18
C PRO A 160 21.55 -8.61 11.21
N THR A 161 21.45 -9.24 10.04
CA THR A 161 20.55 -8.82 8.96
C THR A 161 19.49 -9.88 8.73
N ILE A 162 18.23 -9.45 8.62
CA ILE A 162 17.10 -10.33 8.33
C ILE A 162 16.67 -10.11 6.88
N LEU A 163 16.64 -11.18 6.09
CA LEU A 163 15.99 -11.17 4.79
C LEU A 163 14.49 -11.43 4.99
N TYR A 164 13.67 -10.42 4.72
CA TYR A 164 12.21 -10.53 4.79
C TYR A 164 11.60 -10.62 3.39
N LEU A 165 10.90 -11.71 3.11
CA LEU A 165 10.19 -11.95 1.86
C LEU A 165 8.69 -12.04 2.16
N PRO A 166 7.86 -11.06 1.75
CA PRO A 166 6.42 -11.17 1.93
C PRO A 166 5.84 -12.25 1.00
N GLY A 167 4.79 -12.93 1.47
CA GLY A 167 4.04 -13.94 0.70
C GLY A 167 2.87 -13.38 -0.09
#